data_AF-A0A937PQ80-F1
#
_entry.id   AF-A0A937PQ80-F1
#
_cell.length_a   1.000
_cell.length_b   1.000
_cell.length_c   1.000
_cell.angle_alpha   90.00
_cell.angle_beta   90.00
_cell.angle_gamma   90.00
#
_symmetry.space_group_name_H-M   'P 1'
#
loop_
_entity.id
_entity.type
_entity.pdbx_description
1 polymer ?
#
loop_
_entity_poly.entity_id
_entity_poly.type
_entity_poly.pdbx_seq_one_letter_code
_entity_poly.pdbx_strand_id
1 'polypeptide(L)'
;MSERKVYLNGAIVPADEAKISVADVAFLHGASVFTTMLAHNAAVFRFGRHLQRLMDTAKLFDLRVDATPESLRAGVAETLAANSLADARVRITLSPGPVGQGEPTTVITTDALGDYPPQWYTEGISVIVSSFRQMTHSPTTGVKTGCYFPRVLARQEAAAKGAEEALWYTGDNRLAEACFSNVFLVRRG
;
A
#
# COMPACT_ATOMS: atom_id res chain seq x y z
N MET A 1 -6.57 -21.40 -14.70
CA MET A 1 -6.10 -20.04 -14.39
C MET A 1 -4.59 -20.13 -14.26
N SER A 2 -3.81 -19.22 -14.85
CA SER A 2 -2.36 -19.24 -14.64
C SER A 2 -2.07 -19.08 -13.16
N GLU A 3 -1.08 -19.82 -12.66
CA GLU A 3 -0.55 -19.64 -11.32
C GLU A 3 -0.07 -18.20 -11.14
N ARG A 4 -0.47 -17.58 -10.02
CA ARG A 4 -0.11 -16.19 -9.69
C ARG A 4 1.38 -16.13 -9.40
N LYS A 5 2.06 -15.14 -9.98
CA LYS A 5 3.49 -14.91 -9.77
C LYS A 5 3.76 -13.59 -9.07
N VAL A 6 4.82 -13.53 -8.28
CA VAL A 6 5.27 -12.32 -7.58
C VAL A 6 6.76 -12.12 -7.81
N TYR A 7 7.22 -10.87 -7.75
CA TYR A 7 8.64 -10.57 -7.68
C TYR A 7 9.08 -10.59 -6.22
N LEU A 8 10.11 -11.35 -5.92
CA LEU A 8 10.74 -11.43 -4.61
C LEU A 8 12.26 -11.36 -4.79
N ASN A 9 12.87 -10.30 -4.26
CA ASN A 9 14.32 -10.13 -4.18
C ASN A 9 15.09 -10.40 -5.50
N GLY A 10 14.60 -9.88 -6.63
CA GLY A 10 15.28 -10.05 -7.92
C GLY A 10 14.71 -11.12 -8.84
N ALA A 11 13.78 -11.96 -8.36
CA ALA A 11 13.27 -13.09 -9.12
C ALA A 11 11.73 -13.12 -9.15
N ILE A 12 11.18 -13.61 -10.27
CA ILE A 12 9.76 -13.97 -10.38
C ILE A 12 9.58 -15.39 -9.86
N VAL A 13 8.72 -15.55 -8.86
CA VAL A 13 8.41 -16.85 -8.23
C VAL A 13 6.90 -17.09 -8.18
N PRO A 14 6.43 -18.35 -8.15
CA PRO A 14 5.05 -18.67 -7.79
C PRO A 14 4.67 -18.05 -6.45
N ALA A 15 3.44 -17.53 -6.34
CA ALA A 15 3.01 -16.78 -5.16
C ALA A 15 2.90 -17.63 -3.89
N ASP A 16 2.63 -18.93 -4.03
CA ASP A 16 2.59 -19.91 -2.94
C ASP A 16 3.99 -20.39 -2.51
N GLU A 17 4.98 -20.28 -3.39
CA GLU A 17 6.40 -20.52 -3.08
C GLU A 17 7.13 -19.29 -2.52
N ALA A 18 6.55 -18.10 -2.65
CA ALA A 18 7.11 -16.85 -2.15
C ALA A 18 7.20 -16.84 -0.62
N LYS A 19 8.43 -16.88 -0.09
CA LYS A 19 8.71 -16.96 1.35
C LYS A 19 9.54 -15.78 1.81
N ILE A 20 9.06 -15.10 2.84
CA ILE A 20 9.85 -14.13 3.62
C ILE A 20 10.26 -14.76 4.95
N SER A 21 11.37 -14.31 5.52
CA SER A 21 11.80 -14.79 6.82
C SER A 21 10.78 -14.41 7.90
N VAL A 22 10.47 -15.34 8.80
CA VAL A 22 9.67 -15.05 10.02
C VAL A 22 10.37 -14.06 10.95
N ALA A 23 11.67 -13.83 10.76
CA ALA A 23 12.46 -12.84 11.50
C ALA A 23 12.44 -11.44 10.84
N ASP A 24 11.80 -11.28 9.68
CA ASP A 24 11.72 -10.00 8.98
C ASP A 24 10.99 -8.96 9.85
N VAL A 25 11.59 -7.78 10.02
CA VAL A 25 11.02 -6.72 10.88
C VAL A 25 9.71 -6.16 10.36
N ALA A 26 9.42 -6.29 9.06
CA ALA A 26 8.11 -5.97 8.52
C ALA A 26 7.02 -6.88 9.09
N PHE A 27 7.33 -8.17 9.22
CA PHE A 27 6.42 -9.16 9.80
C PHE A 27 6.31 -9.00 11.31
N LEU A 28 7.45 -8.87 12.00
CA LEU A 28 7.48 -8.80 13.46
C LEU A 28 6.95 -7.47 14.01
N HIS A 29 7.29 -6.35 13.38
CA HIS A 29 7.09 -5.01 13.95
C HIS A 29 6.38 -4.03 13.01
N GLY A 30 5.98 -4.46 11.80
CA GLY A 30 5.39 -3.56 10.80
C GLY A 30 6.40 -2.59 10.16
N ALA A 31 7.70 -2.76 10.42
CA ALA A 31 8.78 -1.90 9.93
C ALA A 31 9.05 -2.14 8.43
N SER A 32 8.16 -1.59 7.60
CA SER A 32 8.25 -1.60 6.14
C SER A 32 7.65 -0.33 5.57
N VAL A 33 7.95 -0.07 4.30
CA VAL A 33 7.30 0.96 3.50
C VAL A 33 6.68 0.34 2.27
N PHE A 34 5.60 0.96 1.76
CA PHE A 34 4.96 0.45 0.55
C PHE A 34 4.36 1.54 -0.30
N THR A 35 4.16 1.24 -1.57
CA THR A 35 3.31 2.04 -2.45
C THR A 35 2.38 1.11 -3.22
N THR A 36 1.18 1.62 -3.50
CA THR A 36 0.19 0.93 -4.34
C THR A 36 -0.15 1.86 -5.49
N MET A 37 -0.20 1.30 -6.69
CA MET A 37 -0.27 2.01 -7.95
C MET A 37 -1.28 1.34 -8.87
N LEU A 38 -1.83 2.11 -9.78
CA LEU A 38 -2.69 1.63 -10.86
C LEU A 38 -1.84 1.43 -12.11
N ALA A 39 -1.86 0.23 -12.66
CA ALA A 39 -1.45 -0.04 -14.04
C ALA A 39 -2.68 -0.03 -14.94
N HIS A 40 -2.56 0.65 -16.07
CA HIS A 40 -3.54 0.64 -17.15
C HIS A 40 -2.82 0.45 -18.48
N ASN A 41 -3.29 -0.46 -19.33
CA ASN A 41 -2.58 -0.84 -20.57
C ASN A 41 -1.09 -1.17 -20.34
N ALA A 42 -0.80 -1.93 -19.28
CA ALA A 42 0.54 -2.31 -18.81
C ALA A 42 1.47 -1.15 -18.41
N ALA A 43 0.95 0.08 -18.35
CA ALA A 43 1.71 1.26 -17.92
C ALA A 43 1.24 1.74 -16.53
N VAL A 44 2.18 1.96 -15.62
CA VAL A 44 1.85 2.44 -14.27
C VAL A 44 1.64 3.96 -14.26
N PHE A 45 0.45 4.39 -13.83
CA PHE A 45 0.11 5.79 -13.71
C PHE A 45 1.01 6.50 -12.67
N ARG A 46 1.66 7.60 -13.08
CA ARG A 46 2.53 8.44 -12.23
C ARG A 46 3.62 7.65 -11.48
N PHE A 47 4.15 6.58 -12.09
CA PHE A 47 5.15 5.70 -11.47
C PHE A 47 6.29 6.44 -10.76
N GLY A 48 6.90 7.44 -11.43
CA GLY A 48 7.99 8.23 -10.85
C GLY A 48 7.62 8.93 -9.53
N ARG A 49 6.41 9.47 -9.40
CA ARG A 49 5.95 10.11 -8.16
C ARG A 49 5.72 9.10 -7.04
N HIS A 50 5.18 7.93 -7.38
CA HIS A 50 4.96 6.86 -6.41
C HIS A 50 6.28 6.32 -5.85
N LEU A 51 7.26 6.17 -6.73
CA LEU A 51 8.59 5.68 -6.39
C LEU A 51 9.40 6.71 -5.60
N GLN A 52 9.36 7.98 -6.00
CA GLN A 52 9.97 9.07 -5.24
C GLN A 52 9.46 9.07 -3.80
N ARG A 53 8.14 9.05 -3.59
CA ARG A 53 7.55 8.99 -2.24
C ARG A 53 7.98 7.75 -1.47
N LEU A 54 8.04 6.58 -2.11
CA LEU A 54 8.46 5.33 -1.49
C LEU A 54 9.91 5.43 -0.97
N MET A 55 10.82 5.89 -1.83
CA MET A 55 12.25 6.03 -1.49
C MET A 55 12.49 7.15 -0.46
N ASP A 56 11.77 8.26 -0.55
CA ASP A 56 11.82 9.34 0.44
C ASP A 56 11.36 8.84 1.82
N THR A 57 10.32 8.01 1.86
CA THR A 57 9.84 7.41 3.12
C THR A 57 10.85 6.40 3.66
N ALA A 58 11.45 5.57 2.81
CA ALA A 58 12.50 4.65 3.23
C ALA A 58 13.69 5.40 3.84
N LYS A 59 14.13 6.48 3.18
CA LYS A 59 15.21 7.36 3.64
C LYS A 59 14.87 8.09 4.93
N LEU A 60 13.64 8.59 5.09
CA LEU A 60 13.18 9.27 6.31
C LEU A 60 13.33 8.39 7.55
N PHE A 61 13.13 7.08 7.40
CA PHE A 61 13.24 6.11 8.47
C PHE A 61 14.58 5.36 8.51
N ASP A 62 15.55 5.79 7.70
CA ASP A 62 16.84 5.12 7.57
C ASP A 62 16.72 3.60 7.32
N LEU A 63 15.72 3.21 6.53
CA LEU A 63 15.52 1.80 6.18
C LEU A 63 16.57 1.37 5.17
N ARG A 64 17.29 0.29 5.48
CA ARG A 64 18.16 -0.38 4.52
C ARG A 64 17.32 -0.97 3.39
N VAL A 65 17.59 -0.53 2.17
CA VAL A 65 16.90 -0.96 0.94
C VAL A 65 17.95 -1.08 -0.15
N ASP A 66 18.00 -2.23 -0.83
CA ASP A 66 18.95 -2.46 -1.93
C ASP A 66 18.34 -2.20 -3.32
N ALA A 67 17.01 -2.05 -3.38
CA ALA A 67 16.31 -1.81 -4.62
C ALA A 67 16.53 -0.37 -5.13
N THR A 68 16.89 -0.25 -6.41
CA THR A 68 17.03 1.03 -7.10
C THR A 68 15.73 1.40 -7.82
N PRO A 69 15.53 2.69 -8.16
CA PRO A 69 14.42 3.09 -9.00
C PRO A 69 14.28 2.28 -10.30
N GLU A 70 15.40 1.94 -10.91
CA GLU A 70 15.49 1.16 -12.15
C GLU A 70 15.13 -0.31 -11.90
N SER A 71 15.64 -0.93 -10.84
CA SER A 71 15.32 -2.33 -10.52
C SER A 71 13.85 -2.51 -10.14
N LEU A 72 13.27 -1.54 -9.42
CA LEU A 72 11.83 -1.54 -9.11
C LEU A 72 10.96 -1.36 -10.35
N ARG A 73 11.39 -0.55 -11.31
CA ARG A 73 10.70 -0.41 -12.60
C ARG A 73 10.71 -1.71 -13.39
N ALA A 74 11.88 -2.34 -13.49
CA ALA A 74 12.05 -3.62 -14.18
C ALA A 74 11.20 -4.70 -13.50
N GLY A 75 11.30 -4.84 -12.18
CA GLY A 75 10.53 -5.83 -11.42
C GLY A 75 9.01 -5.66 -11.55
N VAL A 76 8.50 -4.42 -11.59
CA VAL A 76 7.07 -4.18 -11.86
C VAL A 76 6.67 -4.64 -13.26
N ALA A 77 7.46 -4.31 -14.29
CA ALA A 77 7.17 -4.72 -15.65
C ALA A 77 7.21 -6.24 -15.81
N GLU A 78 8.22 -6.90 -15.23
CA GLU A 78 8.35 -8.36 -15.19
C GLU A 78 7.17 -9.01 -14.49
N THR A 79 6.73 -8.47 -13.34
CA THR A 79 5.59 -9.03 -12.58
C THR A 79 4.27 -8.88 -13.34
N LEU A 80 4.05 -7.75 -14.02
CA LEU A 80 2.87 -7.55 -14.87
C LEU A 80 2.85 -8.54 -16.05
N ALA A 81 3.99 -8.68 -16.75
CA ALA A 81 4.14 -9.60 -17.87
C ALA A 81 3.96 -11.06 -17.44
N ALA A 82 4.58 -11.47 -16.32
CA ALA A 82 4.50 -12.82 -15.77
C ALA A 82 3.07 -13.25 -15.41
N ASN A 83 2.20 -12.29 -15.07
CA ASN A 83 0.78 -12.52 -14.77
C ASN A 83 -0.15 -12.19 -15.96
N SER A 84 0.37 -11.74 -17.10
CA SER A 84 -0.41 -11.30 -18.27
C SER A 84 -1.48 -10.25 -17.93
N LEU A 85 -1.14 -9.29 -17.06
CA LEU A 85 -2.05 -8.23 -16.63
C LEU A 85 -1.71 -6.90 -17.32
N ALA A 86 -2.66 -6.36 -18.08
CA ALA A 86 -2.60 -5.00 -18.61
C ALA A 86 -3.16 -3.99 -17.59
N ASP A 87 -4.26 -4.34 -16.94
CA ASP A 87 -4.94 -3.52 -15.94
C ASP A 87 -4.80 -4.18 -14.57
N ALA A 88 -4.09 -3.51 -13.66
CA ALA A 88 -3.74 -4.12 -12.39
C ALA A 88 -3.56 -3.12 -11.26
N ARG A 89 -3.83 -3.60 -10.05
CA ARG A 89 -3.28 -3.00 -8.84
C ARG A 89 -1.87 -3.54 -8.65
N VAL A 90 -0.88 -2.65 -8.67
CA VAL A 90 0.53 -2.97 -8.41
C VAL A 90 0.89 -2.52 -7.01
N ARG A 91 1.55 -3.36 -6.22
CA ARG A 91 2.09 -2.99 -4.91
C ARG A 91 3.57 -3.33 -4.84
N ILE A 92 4.37 -2.37 -4.40
CA ILE A 92 5.77 -2.57 -3.99
C ILE A 92 5.82 -2.45 -2.48
N THR A 93 6.43 -3.41 -1.80
CA THR A 93 6.70 -3.40 -0.36
C THR A 93 8.19 -3.61 -0.13
N LEU A 94 8.79 -2.78 0.71
CA LEU A 94 10.21 -2.82 1.06
C LEU A 94 10.37 -2.98 2.57
N SER A 95 11.26 -3.87 3.00
CA SER A 95 11.68 -3.98 4.40
C SER A 95 13.21 -4.10 4.51
N PRO A 96 13.79 -3.75 5.68
CA PRO A 96 15.20 -4.01 5.97
C PRO A 96 15.59 -5.48 6.07
N GLY A 97 14.63 -6.41 6.02
CA GLY A 97 14.83 -7.83 6.27
C GLY A 97 14.89 -8.20 7.75
N PRO A 98 15.43 -9.39 8.08
CA PRO A 98 15.69 -9.81 9.45
C PRO A 98 16.59 -8.86 10.26
N VAL A 99 16.31 -8.74 11.57
CA VAL A 99 17.14 -7.96 12.50
C VAL A 99 18.58 -8.47 12.51
N GLY A 100 19.56 -7.58 12.33
CA GLY A 100 20.98 -7.82 12.61
C GLY A 100 21.77 -8.61 11.55
N GLN A 101 21.16 -9.56 10.83
CA GLN A 101 21.88 -10.45 9.89
C GLN A 101 21.07 -10.86 8.64
N GLY A 102 20.05 -10.08 8.26
CA GLY A 102 19.25 -10.35 7.05
C GLY A 102 19.72 -9.58 5.82
N GLU A 103 19.14 -9.83 4.66
CA GLU A 103 19.15 -8.92 3.50
C GLU A 103 17.80 -8.21 3.37
N PRO A 104 17.73 -6.98 2.82
CA PRO A 104 16.48 -6.27 2.61
C PRO A 104 15.51 -7.07 1.74
N THR A 105 14.23 -7.02 2.08
CA THR A 105 13.18 -7.69 1.32
C THR A 105 12.50 -6.70 0.37
N THR A 106 12.43 -7.05 -0.90
CA THR A 106 11.64 -6.35 -1.92
C THR A 106 10.59 -7.30 -2.48
N VAL A 107 9.32 -6.95 -2.28
CA VAL A 107 8.18 -7.70 -2.83
C VAL A 107 7.40 -6.82 -3.79
N ILE A 108 7.11 -7.34 -4.98
CA ILE A 108 6.18 -6.73 -5.92
C ILE A 108 5.07 -7.72 -6.21
N THR A 109 3.84 -7.29 -5.94
CA THR A 109 2.63 -8.07 -6.24
C THR A 109 1.76 -7.31 -7.21
N THR A 110 1.15 -8.04 -8.14
CA THR A 110 0.10 -7.54 -9.02
C THR A 110 -1.18 -8.32 -8.75
N ASP A 111 -2.32 -7.63 -8.87
CA ASP A 111 -3.66 -8.20 -8.83
C ASP A 111 -4.46 -7.59 -9.97
N ALA A 112 -5.33 -8.38 -10.61
CA ALA A 112 -6.34 -7.83 -11.51
C ALA A 112 -7.16 -6.76 -10.77
N LEU A 113 -7.57 -5.71 -11.48
CA LEU A 113 -8.45 -4.71 -10.89
C LEU A 113 -9.80 -5.34 -10.59
N GLY A 114 -10.26 -5.17 -9.35
CA GLY A 114 -11.66 -5.38 -9.01
C GLY A 114 -12.41 -4.08 -9.28
N ASP A 115 -13.57 -4.17 -9.93
CA ASP A 115 -14.46 -3.03 -10.10
C ASP A 115 -15.20 -2.75 -8.78
N TYR A 116 -15.22 -1.48 -8.38
CA TYR A 116 -16.18 -1.05 -7.37
C TYR A 116 -17.59 -1.04 -7.98
N PRO A 117 -18.64 -1.29 -7.17
CA PRO A 117 -20.01 -1.21 -7.66
C PRO A 117 -20.26 0.13 -8.38
N PRO A 118 -20.77 0.14 -9.62
CA PRO A 118 -20.99 1.37 -10.38
C PRO A 118 -21.81 2.42 -9.61
N GLN A 119 -22.74 1.93 -8.79
CA GLN A 119 -23.61 2.72 -7.89
C GLN A 119 -22.82 3.60 -6.91
N TRP A 120 -21.61 3.17 -6.49
CA TRP A 120 -20.76 3.97 -5.60
C TRP A 120 -20.31 5.28 -6.24
N TYR A 121 -20.20 5.33 -7.57
CA TYR A 121 -19.79 6.53 -8.31
C TYR A 121 -20.97 7.47 -8.59
N THR A 122 -22.21 6.98 -8.55
CA THR A 122 -23.42 7.78 -8.83
C THR A 122 -24.16 8.19 -7.56
N GLU A 123 -24.19 7.33 -6.55
CA GLU A 123 -24.94 7.52 -5.30
C GLU A 123 -24.01 7.81 -4.12
N GLY A 124 -22.71 7.52 -4.27
CA GLY A 124 -21.73 7.62 -3.20
C GLY A 124 -21.69 6.38 -2.31
N ILE A 125 -20.89 6.48 -1.25
CA ILE A 125 -20.76 5.44 -0.24
C ILE A 125 -21.13 5.99 1.13
N SER A 126 -21.62 5.11 2.00
CA SER A 126 -21.80 5.43 3.41
C SER A 126 -20.46 5.40 4.13
N VAL A 127 -20.22 6.42 4.97
CA VAL A 127 -19.04 6.50 5.84
C VAL A 127 -19.44 6.80 7.27
N ILE A 128 -18.68 6.28 8.23
CA ILE A 128 -18.81 6.68 9.65
C ILE A 128 -17.71 7.68 10.02
N VAL A 129 -17.85 8.34 11.16
CA VAL A 129 -16.70 8.97 11.81
C VAL A 129 -16.05 7.91 12.69
N SER A 130 -14.76 7.66 12.50
CA SER A 130 -14.03 6.67 13.29
C SER A 130 -13.97 7.08 14.76
N SER A 131 -14.08 6.10 15.65
CA SER A 131 -13.79 6.25 17.07
C SER A 131 -12.31 6.52 17.36
N PHE A 132 -11.42 6.16 16.42
CA PHE A 132 -9.99 6.42 16.50
C PHE A 132 -9.63 7.82 16.00
N ARG A 133 -8.48 8.32 16.45
CA ARG A 133 -7.96 9.65 16.09
C ARG A 133 -6.54 9.55 15.53
N GLN A 134 -6.25 10.38 14.53
CA GLN A 134 -4.93 10.45 13.92
C GLN A 134 -4.00 11.28 14.81
N MET A 135 -2.91 10.65 15.24
CA MET A 135 -1.86 11.31 16.00
C MET A 135 -0.99 12.13 15.05
N THR A 136 -1.18 13.44 15.04
CA THR A 136 -0.46 14.36 14.13
C THR A 136 1.05 14.39 14.35
N HIS A 137 1.52 13.97 15.53
CA HIS A 137 2.92 13.95 15.93
C HIS A 137 3.54 12.54 15.84
N SER A 138 2.79 11.55 15.33
CA SER A 138 3.35 10.24 15.06
C SER A 138 4.42 10.34 13.97
N PRO A 139 5.58 9.67 14.11
CA PRO A 139 6.60 9.65 13.07
C PRO A 139 6.12 9.02 11.76
N THR A 140 5.03 8.23 11.81
CA THR A 140 4.43 7.58 10.64
C THR A 140 3.29 8.38 10.00
N THR A 141 2.93 9.55 10.53
CA THR A 141 1.89 10.39 9.94
C THR A 141 2.36 11.02 8.64
N GLY A 142 1.52 10.97 7.59
CA GLY A 142 1.81 11.55 6.28
C GLY A 142 2.68 10.67 5.37
N VAL A 143 3.08 9.49 5.82
CA VAL A 143 3.90 8.55 5.06
C VAL A 143 3.29 7.15 5.03
N LYS A 144 3.75 6.31 4.08
CA LYS A 144 3.11 5.03 3.77
C LYS A 144 3.96 3.85 4.26
N THR A 145 3.67 3.39 5.48
CA THR A 145 4.40 2.30 6.15
C THR A 145 3.57 1.03 6.26
N GLY A 146 4.18 -0.09 6.67
CA GLY A 146 3.45 -1.33 6.98
C GLY A 146 2.50 -1.23 8.18
N CYS A 147 2.59 -0.17 8.99
CA CYS A 147 1.80 0.04 10.21
C CYS A 147 0.35 0.49 9.93
N TYR A 148 -0.40 -0.30 9.15
CA TYR A 148 -1.78 -0.01 8.78
C TYR A 148 -2.84 -0.64 9.68
N PHE A 149 -2.45 -1.40 10.70
CA PHE A 149 -3.40 -2.11 11.56
C PHE A 149 -4.49 -1.19 12.17
N PRO A 150 -4.20 0.03 12.65
CA PRO A 150 -5.25 0.95 13.11
C PRO A 150 -6.27 1.31 12.01
N ARG A 151 -5.81 1.46 10.75
CA ARG A 151 -6.68 1.73 9.59
C ARG A 151 -7.56 0.52 9.28
N VAL A 152 -7.05 -0.69 9.43
CA VAL A 152 -7.82 -1.93 9.29
C VAL A 152 -8.91 -2.01 10.36
N LEU A 153 -8.60 -1.70 11.62
CA LEU A 153 -9.60 -1.68 12.70
C LEU A 153 -10.71 -0.66 12.44
N ALA A 154 -10.36 0.55 11.97
CA ALA A 154 -11.37 1.55 11.61
C ALA A 154 -12.25 1.10 10.41
N ARG A 155 -11.68 0.41 9.42
CA ARG A 155 -12.45 -0.19 8.32
C ARG A 155 -13.41 -1.27 8.81
N GLN A 156 -12.99 -2.08 9.79
CA GLN A 156 -13.84 -3.08 10.44
C GLN A 156 -14.96 -2.42 11.25
N GLU A 157 -14.66 -1.33 11.96
CA GLU A 157 -15.67 -0.51 12.65
C GLU A 157 -16.75 0.00 11.67
N ALA A 158 -16.33 0.51 10.51
CA ALA A 158 -17.25 0.94 9.45
C ALA A 158 -18.10 -0.23 8.94
N ALA A 159 -17.47 -1.36 8.61
CA ALA A 159 -18.17 -2.53 8.10
C ALA A 159 -19.24 -3.05 9.09
N ALA A 160 -18.91 -3.10 10.39
CA ALA A 160 -19.84 -3.53 11.44
C ALA A 160 -21.07 -2.61 11.57
N LYS A 161 -20.97 -1.37 11.10
CA LYS A 161 -22.06 -0.38 11.07
C LYS A 161 -22.70 -0.23 9.67
N GLY A 162 -22.38 -1.12 8.73
CA GLY A 162 -22.93 -1.09 7.37
C GLY A 162 -22.36 0.03 6.48
N ALA A 163 -21.16 0.54 6.79
CA ALA A 163 -20.47 1.57 6.03
C ALA A 163 -19.20 1.04 5.33
N GLU A 164 -18.80 1.72 4.25
CA GLU A 164 -17.66 1.32 3.43
C GLU A 164 -16.33 1.93 3.89
N GLU A 165 -16.39 3.04 4.60
CA GLU A 165 -15.21 3.74 5.12
C GLU A 165 -15.51 4.41 6.48
N ALA A 166 -14.45 4.75 7.20
CA ALA A 166 -14.45 5.61 8.36
C ALA A 166 -13.57 6.85 8.11
N LEU A 167 -14.13 8.02 8.36
CA LEU A 167 -13.43 9.30 8.38
C LEU A 167 -12.66 9.44 9.67
N TRP A 168 -11.38 9.76 9.56
CA TRP A 168 -10.50 10.05 10.68
C TRP A 168 -10.36 11.54 10.90
N TYR A 169 -10.38 11.89 12.18
CA TYR A 169 -10.06 13.23 12.66
C TYR A 169 -8.76 13.19 13.44
N THR A 170 -8.07 14.31 13.47
CA THR A 170 -6.94 14.55 14.37
C THR A 170 -7.42 14.74 15.82
N GLY A 171 -6.49 14.71 16.78
CA GLY A 171 -6.81 14.96 18.20
C GLY A 171 -7.43 16.34 18.46
N ASP A 172 -7.13 17.34 17.63
CA ASP A 172 -7.73 18.68 17.64
C ASP A 172 -8.98 18.81 16.76
N ASN A 173 -9.64 17.68 16.45
CA ASN A 173 -10.89 17.60 15.69
C ASN A 173 -10.86 18.24 14.29
N ARG A 174 -9.73 18.14 13.59
CA ARG A 174 -9.65 18.47 12.16
C ARG A 174 -9.82 17.20 11.34
N LEU A 175 -10.57 17.29 10.24
CA LEU A 175 -10.69 16.17 9.30
C LEU A 175 -9.32 15.88 8.68
N ALA A 176 -8.89 14.62 8.73
CA ALA A 176 -7.60 14.19 8.21
C ALA A 176 -7.74 13.45 6.88
N GLU A 177 -8.25 12.22 6.92
CA GLU A 177 -8.37 11.30 5.78
C GLU A 177 -9.38 10.19 6.12
N ALA A 178 -9.62 9.26 5.20
CA ALA A 178 -10.31 8.01 5.46
C ALA A 178 -9.30 6.90 5.85
N CYS A 179 -9.72 5.64 5.97
CA CYS A 179 -8.82 4.52 6.25
C CYS A 179 -7.79 4.28 5.14
N PHE A 180 -8.20 4.35 3.87
CA PHE A 180 -7.35 4.07 2.70
C PHE A 180 -7.34 5.16 1.62
N SER A 181 -8.04 6.27 1.85
CA SER A 181 -8.26 7.34 0.86
C SER A 181 -8.13 8.73 1.49
N ASN A 182 -7.67 9.71 0.70
CA ASN A 182 -7.84 11.11 1.06
C ASN A 182 -9.30 11.54 0.89
N VAL A 183 -9.70 12.62 1.56
CA VAL A 183 -11.06 13.16 1.53
C VAL A 183 -11.04 14.61 1.01
N PHE A 184 -12.02 14.94 0.17
CA PHE A 184 -12.22 16.28 -0.36
C PHE A 184 -13.65 16.75 -0.08
N LEU A 185 -13.82 18.04 0.18
CA LEU A 185 -15.14 18.66 0.40
C LEU A 185 -15.31 19.82 -0.56
N VAL A 186 -16.47 19.90 -1.21
CA VAL A 186 -16.85 21.01 -2.09
C VAL A 186 -18.02 21.74 -1.43
N ARG A 187 -17.90 23.06 -1.28
CA ARG A 187 -18.95 23.89 -0.69
C ARG A 187 -19.00 25.23 -1.42
N ARG A 188 -20.11 25.47 -2.12
CA ARG A 188 -20.36 26.68 -2.94
C ARG A 188 -19.45 26.81 -4.17
N GLY A 189 -19.21 25.70 -4.87
CA GLY A 189 -18.35 25.64 -6.06
C GLY A 189 -16.87 25.64 -5.73
#